data_AF-A0A7D3TLU8-F1
#
_entry.id   AF-A0A7D3TLU8-F1
#
_cell.length_a   1.000
_cell.length_b   1.000
_cell.length_c   1.000
_cell.angle_alpha   90.00
_cell.angle_beta   90.00
_cell.angle_gamma   90.00
#
_symmetry.space_group_name_H-M   'P 1'
#
loop_
_entity.id
_entity.type
_entity.pdbx_description
1 polymer ?
#
loop_
_entity_poly.entity_id
_entity_poly.type
_entity_poly.pdbx_seq_one_letter_code
_entity_poly.pdbx_strand_id
1 'polypeptide(L)'
;MGDSVIPEVEVLSNIIRQYFSQARSEEETIQALNHLRRVLHEVSPFAQEPVDCVLWVKADEVVANDYNPNVMAPGEKRLLKQSLEKDGFTQPVVVSEDKSHYLVVDGFHRQLLGRESDTGKRLKGWLPVACINPERKGQAARIAATIRHNRARGKHQITSMSDIVRDLSRLGWTDQRIGTELGMDQDEVLRLKQISGLTELFQEEDFSPAWTVR
;
A
#
# COMPACT_ATOMS: atom_id res chain seq x y z
N MET A 1 7.21 -10.36 -32.44
CA MET A 1 7.60 -9.00 -32.84
C MET A 1 9.04 -8.85 -32.40
N GLY A 2 9.95 -8.62 -33.35
CA GLY A 2 11.38 -8.79 -33.11
C GLY A 2 11.95 -7.67 -32.28
N ASP A 3 12.57 -8.02 -31.15
CA ASP A 3 13.41 -7.14 -30.36
C ASP A 3 14.69 -6.84 -31.14
N SER A 4 14.67 -5.83 -32.01
CA SER A 4 15.92 -5.14 -32.32
C SER A 4 16.15 -4.13 -31.20
N VAL A 5 16.84 -4.56 -30.15
CA VAL A 5 17.37 -3.63 -29.14
C VAL A 5 18.22 -2.62 -29.90
N ILE A 6 17.85 -1.34 -29.79
CA ILE A 6 18.56 -0.22 -30.40
C ILE A 6 20.03 -0.30 -29.95
N PRO A 7 21.04 -0.23 -30.86
CA PRO A 7 22.45 -0.46 -30.51
C PRO A 7 22.94 0.34 -29.29
N GLU A 8 22.44 1.55 -29.11
CA GLU A 8 22.71 2.44 -27.97
C GLU A 8 22.22 1.86 -26.63
N VAL A 9 21.06 1.19 -26.63
CA VAL A 9 20.50 0.51 -25.45
C VAL A 9 21.33 -0.72 -25.09
N GLU A 10 21.90 -1.41 -26.08
CA GLU A 10 22.81 -2.52 -25.84
C GLU A 10 24.12 -2.05 -25.20
N VAL A 11 24.65 -0.89 -25.62
CA VAL A 11 25.80 -0.25 -24.97
C VAL A 11 25.48 0.07 -23.50
N LEU A 12 24.34 0.69 -23.21
CA LEU A 12 23.92 0.98 -21.84
C LEU A 12 23.77 -0.30 -21.01
N SER A 13 23.15 -1.33 -21.59
CA SER A 13 22.99 -2.64 -20.94
C SER A 13 24.33 -3.27 -20.58
N ASN A 14 25.32 -3.17 -21.46
CA ASN A 14 26.67 -3.66 -21.21
C ASN A 14 27.38 -2.88 -20.09
N ILE A 15 27.22 -1.56 -20.04
CA ILE A 15 27.75 -0.73 -18.95
C ILE A 15 27.14 -1.16 -17.60
N ILE A 16 25.82 -1.38 -17.56
CA ILE A 16 25.11 -1.84 -16.35
C ILE A 16 25.64 -3.22 -15.92
N ARG A 17 25.74 -4.18 -16.87
CA ARG A 17 26.29 -5.52 -16.58
C ARG A 17 27.72 -5.46 -16.06
N GLN A 18 28.57 -4.63 -16.67
CA GLN A 18 29.95 -4.43 -16.25
C GLN A 18 30.05 -3.79 -14.86
N TYR A 19 29.17 -2.85 -14.53
CA TYR A 19 29.09 -2.31 -13.19
C TYR A 19 28.82 -3.45 -12.19
N PHE A 20 27.75 -4.22 -12.39
CA PHE A 20 27.35 -5.29 -11.45
C PHE A 20 28.23 -6.55 -11.45
N SER A 21 29.20 -6.70 -12.35
CA SER A 21 30.16 -7.81 -12.31
C SER A 21 31.25 -7.65 -11.26
N GLN A 22 31.43 -6.43 -10.73
CA GLN A 22 32.42 -6.11 -9.69
C GLN A 22 32.00 -6.67 -8.33
N ALA A 23 32.97 -7.18 -7.56
CA ALA A 23 32.74 -7.68 -6.20
C ALA A 23 32.29 -6.56 -5.27
N ARG A 24 31.15 -6.77 -4.61
CA ARG A 24 30.46 -5.85 -3.72
C ARG A 24 29.57 -6.65 -2.77
N SER A 25 29.10 -6.03 -1.70
CA SER A 25 28.11 -6.67 -0.83
C SER A 25 26.75 -6.81 -1.54
N GLU A 26 25.94 -7.77 -1.08
CA GLU A 26 24.57 -7.93 -1.56
C GLU A 26 23.74 -6.67 -1.33
N GLU A 27 23.97 -5.99 -0.22
CA GLU A 27 23.27 -4.76 0.15
C GLU A 27 23.60 -3.61 -0.81
N GLU A 28 24.89 -3.38 -1.11
CA GLU A 28 25.30 -2.38 -2.11
C GLU A 28 24.75 -2.70 -3.50
N THR A 29 24.68 -4.00 -3.85
CA THR A 29 24.08 -4.45 -5.10
C THR A 29 22.61 -4.06 -5.17
N ILE A 30 21.83 -4.38 -4.13
CA ILE A 30 20.39 -4.10 -4.09
C ILE A 30 20.13 -2.59 -4.07
N GLN A 31 20.91 -1.82 -3.32
CA GLN A 31 20.78 -0.35 -3.29
C GLN A 31 21.07 0.28 -4.65
N ALA A 32 22.12 -0.19 -5.35
CA ALA A 32 22.40 0.29 -6.70
C ALA A 32 21.31 -0.13 -7.71
N LEU A 33 20.78 -1.35 -7.61
CA LEU A 33 19.64 -1.78 -8.43
C LEU A 33 18.40 -0.93 -8.17
N ASN A 34 18.07 -0.66 -6.91
CA ASN A 34 16.97 0.22 -6.54
C ASN A 34 17.16 1.64 -7.06
N HIS A 35 18.38 2.17 -7.03
CA HIS A 35 18.69 3.49 -7.60
C HIS A 35 18.40 3.50 -9.11
N LEU A 36 18.88 2.51 -9.86
CA LEU A 36 18.61 2.42 -11.30
C LEU A 36 17.11 2.24 -11.61
N ARG A 37 16.38 1.46 -10.80
CA ARG A 37 14.92 1.34 -10.94
C ARG A 37 14.20 2.66 -10.78
N ARG A 38 14.63 3.52 -9.83
CA ARG A 38 14.08 4.87 -9.67
C ARG A 38 14.37 5.75 -10.88
N VAL A 39 15.61 5.73 -11.37
CA VAL A 39 15.99 6.50 -12.58
C VAL A 39 15.16 6.07 -13.80
N LEU A 40 14.96 4.77 -13.98
CA LEU A 40 14.12 4.24 -15.07
C LEU A 40 12.65 4.65 -14.90
N HIS A 41 12.14 4.61 -13.66
CA HIS A 41 10.78 5.02 -13.35
C HIS A 41 10.55 6.52 -13.64
N GLU A 42 11.50 7.39 -13.33
CA GLU A 42 11.41 8.84 -13.57
C GLU A 42 11.22 9.19 -15.06
N VAL A 43 11.81 8.40 -15.96
CA VAL A 43 11.68 8.60 -17.42
C VAL A 43 10.59 7.72 -18.04
N SER A 44 9.91 6.90 -17.25
CA SER A 44 8.87 5.99 -17.71
C SER A 44 7.58 6.76 -18.06
N PRO A 45 6.90 6.44 -19.18
CA PRO A 45 5.56 6.96 -19.44
C PRO A 45 4.54 6.50 -18.39
N PHE A 46 4.87 5.49 -17.57
CA PHE A 46 4.05 4.94 -16.49
C PHE A 46 4.55 5.37 -15.10
N ALA A 47 5.30 6.47 -14.99
CA ALA A 47 5.82 7.00 -13.73
C ALA A 47 4.73 7.28 -12.65
N GLN A 48 3.46 7.35 -13.05
CA GLN A 48 2.33 7.52 -12.15
C GLN A 48 1.80 6.21 -11.56
N GLU A 49 2.26 5.07 -12.06
CA GLU A 49 1.84 3.75 -11.61
C GLU A 49 2.86 3.17 -10.63
N PRO A 50 2.51 2.97 -9.33
CA PRO A 50 3.44 2.44 -8.33
C PRO A 50 4.14 1.13 -8.69
N VAL A 51 3.49 0.31 -9.52
CA VAL A 51 4.02 -0.99 -9.95
C VAL A 51 5.17 -0.88 -10.94
N ASP A 52 5.29 0.27 -11.63
CA ASP A 52 6.40 0.55 -12.54
C ASP A 52 7.75 0.63 -11.79
N CYS A 53 7.72 0.93 -10.49
CA CYS A 53 8.90 0.95 -9.62
C CYS A 53 8.78 0.03 -8.40
N VAL A 54 9.12 -1.25 -8.57
CA VAL A 54 9.25 -2.19 -7.44
C VAL A 54 10.66 -2.16 -6.87
N LEU A 55 10.77 -1.70 -5.62
CA LEU A 55 12.03 -1.63 -4.88
C LEU A 55 12.17 -2.81 -3.92
N TRP A 56 13.40 -3.20 -3.60
CA TRP A 56 13.67 -4.21 -2.58
C TRP A 56 14.25 -3.54 -1.35
N VAL A 57 13.52 -3.56 -0.23
CA VAL A 57 13.88 -2.84 1.00
C VAL A 57 14.10 -3.81 2.15
N LYS A 58 14.80 -3.40 3.22
CA LYS A 58 15.00 -4.29 4.37
C LYS A 58 13.65 -4.60 4.97
N ALA A 59 13.43 -5.86 5.33
CA ALA A 59 12.18 -6.29 5.89
C ALA A 59 11.85 -5.46 7.14
N ASP A 60 12.84 -5.14 7.97
CA ASP A 60 12.69 -4.37 9.21
C ASP A 60 12.29 -2.90 9.00
N GLU A 61 12.51 -2.34 7.80
CA GLU A 61 12.04 -1.00 7.44
C GLU A 61 10.54 -0.98 7.11
N VAL A 62 9.93 -2.14 6.85
CA VAL A 62 8.50 -2.25 6.53
C VAL A 62 7.69 -2.43 7.82
N VAL A 63 6.78 -1.51 8.09
CA VAL A 63 6.01 -1.46 9.35
C VAL A 63 4.53 -1.59 9.05
N ALA A 64 3.84 -2.48 9.78
CA ALA A 64 2.39 -2.61 9.69
C ALA A 64 1.70 -1.36 10.23
N ASN A 65 0.58 -0.97 9.62
CA ASN A 65 -0.25 0.08 10.20
C ASN A 65 -1.07 -0.44 11.39
N ASP A 66 -1.43 0.48 12.28
CA ASP A 66 -2.14 0.26 13.55
C ASP A 66 -3.66 0.29 13.42
N TYR A 67 -4.20 0.88 12.35
CA TYR A 67 -5.63 1.10 12.14
C TYR A 67 -6.35 -0.02 11.37
N ASN A 68 -5.65 -1.03 10.84
CA ASN A 68 -6.26 -2.13 10.08
C ASN A 68 -5.85 -3.51 10.64
N PRO A 69 -6.65 -4.11 11.55
CA PRO A 69 -6.44 -5.48 12.00
C PRO A 69 -6.79 -6.45 10.87
N ASN A 70 -5.84 -6.66 9.95
CA ASN A 70 -6.01 -7.61 8.85
C ASN A 70 -6.09 -9.03 9.40
N VAL A 71 -7.32 -9.56 9.52
CA VAL A 71 -7.59 -10.96 9.86
C VAL A 71 -7.74 -11.74 8.56
N MET A 72 -6.94 -12.79 8.40
CA MET A 72 -7.01 -13.72 7.26
C MET A 72 -7.33 -15.11 7.79
N ALA A 73 -8.21 -15.83 7.08
CA ALA A 73 -8.57 -17.18 7.49
C ALA A 73 -7.33 -18.10 7.42
N PRO A 74 -7.17 -19.07 8.34
CA PRO A 74 -6.00 -19.95 8.36
C PRO A 74 -5.76 -20.69 7.03
N GLY A 75 -6.82 -21.07 6.32
CA GLY A 75 -6.74 -21.71 5.00
C GLY A 75 -6.11 -20.80 3.95
N GLU A 76 -6.58 -19.55 3.87
CA GLU A 76 -6.04 -18.54 2.95
C GLU A 76 -4.58 -18.21 3.27
N LYS A 77 -4.22 -18.11 4.56
CA LYS A 77 -2.83 -17.87 4.98
C LYS A 77 -1.91 -19.00 4.52
N ARG A 78 -2.35 -20.27 4.61
CA ARG A 78 -1.58 -21.42 4.11
C ARG A 78 -1.42 -21.40 2.60
N LEU A 79 -2.47 -21.07 1.85
CA LEU A 79 -2.40 -20.97 0.39
C LEU A 79 -1.45 -19.85 -0.03
N LEU A 80 -1.52 -18.68 0.63
CA LEU A 80 -0.60 -17.57 0.36
C LEU A 80 0.85 -17.96 0.63
N LYS A 81 1.11 -18.65 1.74
CA LYS A 81 2.44 -19.18 2.04
C LYS A 81 2.94 -20.12 0.94
N GLN A 82 2.11 -21.07 0.53
CA GLN A 82 2.45 -22.01 -0.54
C GLN A 82 2.75 -21.29 -1.87
N SER A 83 1.99 -20.25 -2.21
CA SER A 83 2.26 -19.45 -3.41
C SER A 83 3.58 -18.69 -3.29
N LEU A 84 3.89 -18.08 -2.14
CA LEU A 84 5.18 -17.40 -1.93
C LEU A 84 6.38 -18.36 -1.99
N GLU A 85 6.21 -19.62 -1.60
CA GLU A 85 7.23 -20.65 -1.68
C GLU A 85 7.44 -21.17 -3.10
N LYS A 86 6.36 -21.37 -3.86
CA LYS A 86 6.40 -21.95 -5.23
C LYS A 86 6.63 -20.91 -6.32
N ASP A 87 5.93 -19.78 -6.24
CA ASP A 87 5.85 -18.77 -7.30
C ASP A 87 6.68 -17.51 -6.96
N GLY A 88 7.08 -17.38 -5.69
CA GLY A 88 7.75 -16.17 -5.20
C GLY A 88 6.79 -14.99 -5.01
N PHE A 89 7.34 -13.78 -4.91
CA PHE A 89 6.53 -12.56 -4.84
C PHE A 89 6.07 -12.17 -6.25
N THR A 90 4.81 -12.48 -6.55
CA THR A 90 4.15 -12.06 -7.81
C THR A 90 3.48 -10.69 -7.70
N GLN A 91 3.25 -10.23 -6.47
CA GLN A 91 2.73 -8.90 -6.16
C GLN A 91 3.56 -8.27 -5.04
N PRO A 92 4.01 -7.02 -5.19
CA PRO A 92 4.74 -6.34 -4.13
C PRO A 92 3.85 -6.06 -2.91
N VAL A 93 4.49 -5.71 -1.79
CA VAL A 93 3.80 -5.08 -0.67
C VAL A 93 3.59 -3.60 -1.04
N VAL A 94 2.35 -3.14 -1.01
CA VAL A 94 2.06 -1.74 -1.30
C VAL A 94 2.30 -0.94 -0.04
N VAL A 95 3.13 0.09 -0.13
CA VAL A 95 3.59 0.86 1.03
C VAL A 95 3.45 2.36 0.78
N SER A 96 3.47 3.12 1.85
CA SER A 96 3.69 4.57 1.85
C SER A 96 5.01 4.86 2.55
N GLU A 97 5.90 5.60 1.89
CA GLU A 97 7.18 6.02 2.46
C GLU A 97 6.97 7.14 3.50
N ASP A 98 7.53 6.96 4.69
CA ASP A 98 7.50 7.95 5.77
C ASP A 98 8.89 8.08 6.42
N LYS A 99 9.60 9.17 6.11
CA LYS A 99 10.94 9.58 6.57
C LYS A 99 12.05 8.53 6.40
N SER A 100 11.93 7.38 7.06
CA SER A 100 12.88 6.26 7.08
C SER A 100 12.23 4.88 7.12
N HIS A 101 10.89 4.79 7.04
CA HIS A 101 10.15 3.53 7.11
C HIS A 101 9.12 3.43 5.98
N TYR A 102 8.70 2.20 5.69
CA TYR A 102 7.66 1.88 4.72
C TYR A 102 6.41 1.39 5.45
N LEU A 103 5.38 2.22 5.52
CA LEU A 103 4.12 1.86 6.15
C LEU A 103 3.28 1.01 5.20
N VAL A 104 2.90 -0.19 5.62
CA VAL A 104 2.06 -1.09 4.81
C VAL A 104 0.70 -0.43 4.57
N VAL A 105 0.31 -0.34 3.30
CA VAL A 105 -1.02 0.05 2.84
C VAL A 105 -1.80 -1.20 2.43
N ASP A 106 -1.12 -2.10 1.71
CA ASP A 106 -1.68 -3.38 1.32
C ASP A 106 -0.59 -4.48 1.24
N GLY A 107 -0.99 -5.74 1.44
CA GLY A 107 -0.08 -6.87 1.43
C GLY A 107 0.50 -7.22 2.80
N PHE A 108 -0.19 -6.88 3.89
CA PHE A 108 0.23 -7.19 5.28
C PHE A 108 0.66 -8.66 5.46
N HIS A 109 -0.19 -9.61 5.05
CA HIS A 109 0.15 -11.04 5.18
C HIS A 109 1.33 -11.44 4.30
N ARG A 110 1.55 -10.79 3.15
CA ARG A 110 2.75 -11.02 2.32
C ARG A 110 4.01 -10.54 3.04
N GLN A 111 3.97 -9.37 3.66
CA GLN A 111 5.08 -8.86 4.48
C GLN A 111 5.38 -9.78 5.66
N LEU A 112 4.36 -10.27 6.37
CA LEU A 112 4.54 -11.18 7.49
C LEU A 112 5.13 -12.54 7.05
N LEU A 113 4.54 -13.17 6.04
CA LEU A 113 4.99 -14.47 5.52
C LEU A 113 6.36 -14.37 4.84
N GLY A 114 6.68 -13.23 4.24
CA GLY A 114 7.99 -12.95 3.67
C GLY A 114 9.13 -12.99 4.69
N ARG A 115 8.82 -12.82 5.98
CA ARG A 115 9.77 -12.92 7.10
C ARG A 115 9.83 -14.32 7.74
N GLU A 116 8.90 -15.23 7.41
CA GLU A 116 8.90 -16.59 7.97
C GLU A 116 10.10 -17.40 7.46
N SER A 117 10.51 -18.44 8.20
CA SER A 117 11.84 -19.07 8.06
C SER A 117 12.27 -19.46 6.65
N ASP A 118 11.40 -20.06 5.84
CA ASP A 118 11.81 -20.62 4.54
C ASP A 118 11.82 -19.55 3.45
N THR A 119 10.77 -18.73 3.39
CA THR A 119 10.71 -17.58 2.47
C THR A 119 11.75 -16.52 2.87
N GLY A 120 11.86 -16.20 4.16
CA GLY A 120 12.79 -15.22 4.69
C GLY A 120 14.25 -15.57 4.46
N LYS A 121 14.63 -16.86 4.54
CA LYS A 121 15.98 -17.32 4.16
C LYS A 121 16.28 -17.06 2.68
N ARG A 122 15.32 -17.37 1.80
CA ARG A 122 15.46 -17.12 0.35
C ARG A 122 15.55 -15.63 0.04
N LEU A 123 14.78 -14.81 0.74
CA LEU A 123 14.73 -13.37 0.54
C LEU A 123 15.83 -12.59 1.28
N LYS A 124 16.58 -13.27 2.17
CA LYS A 124 17.72 -12.70 2.91
C LYS A 124 17.39 -11.41 3.65
N GLY A 125 16.17 -11.32 4.17
CA GLY A 125 15.69 -10.14 4.89
C GLY A 125 15.28 -8.96 4.01
N TRP A 126 15.03 -9.17 2.71
CA TRP A 126 14.51 -8.15 1.80
C TRP A 126 13.04 -8.40 1.44
N LEU A 127 12.27 -7.33 1.21
CA LEU A 127 10.89 -7.39 0.73
C LEU A 127 10.72 -6.51 -0.51
N PRO A 128 10.00 -6.99 -1.55
CA PRO A 128 9.63 -6.16 -2.68
C PRO A 128 8.46 -5.24 -2.29
N VAL A 129 8.63 -3.95 -2.54
CA VAL A 129 7.65 -2.91 -2.21
C VAL A 129 7.35 -2.04 -3.43
N ALA A 130 6.10 -1.60 -3.53
CA ALA A 130 5.66 -0.56 -4.45
C ALA A 130 5.13 0.62 -3.63
N CYS A 131 5.74 1.80 -3.80
CA CYS A 131 5.36 2.98 -3.03
C CYS A 131 4.22 3.71 -3.71
N ILE A 132 3.15 4.01 -2.97
CA ILE A 132 2.07 4.87 -3.48
C ILE A 132 2.59 6.28 -3.78
N ASN A 133 1.95 6.98 -4.74
CA ASN A 133 2.44 8.25 -5.27
C ASN A 133 2.74 9.27 -4.15
N PRO A 134 3.91 9.92 -4.18
CA PRO A 134 4.37 10.82 -3.11
C PRO A 134 3.53 12.11 -2.98
N GLU A 135 2.69 12.44 -3.95
CA GLU A 135 1.70 13.52 -3.80
C GLU A 135 0.59 13.17 -2.80
N ARG A 136 0.39 11.89 -2.49
CA ARG A 136 -0.57 11.39 -1.51
C ARG A 136 0.07 11.22 -0.12
N LYS A 137 0.71 12.29 0.37
CA LYS A 137 1.31 12.33 1.71
C LYS A 137 0.27 12.65 2.79
N GLY A 138 0.54 12.17 4.01
CA GLY A 138 -0.28 12.43 5.19
C GLY A 138 -1.11 11.22 5.65
N GLN A 139 -1.43 11.20 6.95
CA GLN A 139 -2.12 10.08 7.60
C GLN A 139 -3.48 9.77 6.96
N ALA A 140 -4.28 10.80 6.67
CA ALA A 140 -5.60 10.63 6.06
C ALA A 140 -5.55 9.98 4.67
N ALA A 141 -4.59 10.39 3.82
CA ALA A 141 -4.41 9.82 2.50
C ALA A 141 -3.99 8.34 2.56
N ARG A 142 -3.14 7.97 3.53
CA ARG A 142 -2.74 6.58 3.77
C ARG A 142 -3.91 5.71 4.24
N ILE A 143 -4.69 6.21 5.19
CA ILE A 143 -5.88 5.53 5.70
C ILE A 143 -6.87 5.27 4.54
N ALA A 144 -7.19 6.29 3.76
CA ALA A 144 -8.09 6.16 2.61
C ALA A 144 -7.57 5.17 1.56
N ALA A 145 -6.25 5.18 1.26
CA ALA A 145 -5.67 4.21 0.33
C ALA A 145 -5.82 2.75 0.84
N THR A 146 -5.53 2.49 2.11
CA THR A 146 -5.69 1.17 2.73
C THR A 146 -7.15 0.70 2.65
N ILE A 147 -8.11 1.59 2.96
CA ILE A 147 -9.54 1.28 2.88
C ILE A 147 -9.97 0.97 1.45
N ARG A 148 -9.54 1.81 0.49
CA ARG A 148 -9.86 1.61 -0.92
C ARG A 148 -9.36 0.25 -1.41
N HIS A 149 -8.13 -0.14 -1.05
CA HIS A 149 -7.58 -1.44 -1.42
C HIS A 149 -8.33 -2.62 -0.79
N ASN A 150 -8.72 -2.52 0.49
CA ASN A 150 -9.44 -3.59 1.16
C ASN A 150 -10.88 -3.73 0.62
N ARG A 151 -11.62 -2.61 0.50
CA ARG A 151 -13.00 -2.61 -0.01
C ARG A 151 -13.07 -3.03 -1.47
N ALA A 152 -12.15 -2.57 -2.32
CA ALA A 152 -12.08 -2.99 -3.73
C ALA A 152 -11.85 -4.51 -3.88
N ARG A 153 -11.29 -5.17 -2.86
CA ARG A 153 -11.09 -6.63 -2.83
C ARG A 153 -12.21 -7.38 -2.10
N GLY A 154 -13.31 -6.72 -1.75
CA GLY A 154 -14.45 -7.30 -1.05
C GLY A 154 -14.19 -7.60 0.43
N LYS A 155 -13.13 -7.05 1.03
CA LYS A 155 -12.88 -7.19 2.48
C LYS A 155 -13.54 -6.03 3.22
N HIS A 156 -14.51 -6.35 4.08
CA HIS A 156 -15.29 -5.39 4.86
C HIS A 156 -14.88 -5.30 6.35
N GLN A 157 -13.85 -6.04 6.76
CA GLN A 157 -13.44 -6.07 8.17
C GLN A 157 -12.46 -4.94 8.47
N ILE A 158 -13.01 -3.74 8.70
CA ILE A 158 -12.28 -2.72 9.43
C ILE A 158 -13.02 -2.54 10.75
N THR A 159 -12.39 -3.03 11.82
CA THR A 159 -13.02 -3.25 13.13
C THR A 159 -13.53 -1.96 13.78
N SER A 160 -13.16 -0.78 13.27
CA SER A 160 -13.85 0.45 13.61
C SER A 160 -13.85 1.48 12.49
N MET A 161 -14.67 1.22 11.47
CA MET A 161 -14.95 2.20 10.43
C MET A 161 -15.47 3.53 11.01
N SER A 162 -16.17 3.47 12.14
CA SER A 162 -16.64 4.63 12.89
C SER A 162 -15.49 5.47 13.47
N ASP A 163 -14.47 4.83 14.05
CA ASP A 163 -13.28 5.55 14.53
C ASP A 163 -12.49 6.18 13.36
N ILE A 164 -12.42 5.50 12.21
CA ILE A 164 -11.74 6.05 11.03
C ILE A 164 -12.48 7.26 10.47
N VAL A 165 -13.81 7.17 10.30
CA VAL A 165 -14.62 8.31 9.86
C VAL A 165 -14.44 9.48 10.84
N ARG A 166 -14.39 9.21 12.15
CA ARG A 166 -14.11 10.24 13.16
C ARG A 166 -12.74 10.87 12.97
N ASP A 167 -11.69 10.08 12.84
CA ASP A 167 -10.32 10.57 12.72
C ASP A 167 -10.12 11.37 11.43
N LEU A 168 -10.69 10.91 10.30
CA LEU A 168 -10.68 11.66 9.04
C LEU A 168 -11.43 13.00 9.14
N SER A 169 -12.57 13.01 9.82
CA SER A 169 -13.33 14.24 10.07
C SER A 169 -12.53 15.24 10.92
N ARG A 170 -11.84 14.76 11.97
CA ARG A 170 -10.93 15.57 12.80
C ARG A 170 -9.71 16.08 12.03
N LEU A 171 -9.28 15.37 10.99
CA LEU A 171 -8.26 15.81 10.04
C LEU A 171 -8.80 16.77 8.96
N GLY A 172 -10.05 17.23 9.08
CA GLY A 172 -10.67 18.24 8.23
C GLY A 172 -11.25 17.72 6.92
N TRP A 173 -11.50 16.42 6.80
CA TRP A 173 -12.17 15.89 5.61
C TRP A 173 -13.68 16.12 5.68
N THR A 174 -14.26 16.56 4.56
CA THR A 174 -15.70 16.67 4.39
C THR A 174 -16.35 15.30 4.19
N ASP A 175 -17.63 15.20 4.50
CA ASP A 175 -18.41 13.96 4.42
C ASP A 175 -18.48 13.44 2.99
N GLN A 176 -18.62 14.35 2.02
CA GLN A 176 -18.55 14.04 0.60
C GLN A 176 -17.18 13.43 0.23
N ARG A 177 -16.08 13.98 0.76
CA ARG A 177 -14.75 13.45 0.52
C ARG A 177 -14.58 12.08 1.17
N ILE A 178 -15.01 11.90 2.42
CA ILE A 178 -14.98 10.61 3.12
C ILE A 178 -15.78 9.57 2.35
N GLY A 179 -17.00 9.89 1.92
CA GLY A 179 -17.86 9.00 1.12
C GLY A 179 -17.18 8.57 -0.18
N THR A 180 -16.67 9.54 -0.93
CA THR A 180 -15.96 9.28 -2.20
C THR A 180 -14.72 8.42 -2.01
N GLU A 181 -13.89 8.73 -1.01
CA GLU A 181 -12.60 8.08 -0.79
C GLU A 181 -12.71 6.70 -0.17
N LEU A 182 -13.72 6.50 0.70
CA LEU A 182 -13.96 5.23 1.39
C LEU A 182 -15.02 4.37 0.69
N GLY A 183 -15.62 4.84 -0.40
CA GLY A 183 -16.68 4.12 -1.13
C GLY A 183 -17.96 3.95 -0.31
N MET A 184 -18.33 4.96 0.46
CA MET A 184 -19.54 5.02 1.29
C MET A 184 -20.56 5.99 0.70
N ASP A 185 -21.84 5.74 0.92
CA ASP A 185 -22.87 6.76 0.70
C ASP A 185 -22.88 7.78 1.87
N GLN A 186 -23.57 8.91 1.67
CA GLN A 186 -23.62 9.98 2.67
C GLN A 186 -24.29 9.51 3.97
N ASP A 187 -25.33 8.68 3.87
CA ASP A 187 -26.07 8.16 5.03
C ASP A 187 -25.21 7.21 5.88
N GLU A 188 -24.33 6.41 5.25
CA GLU A 188 -23.35 5.54 5.88
C GLU A 188 -22.32 6.38 6.64
N VAL A 189 -21.78 7.43 6.03
CA VAL A 189 -20.84 8.37 6.69
C VAL A 189 -21.49 9.03 7.90
N LEU A 190 -22.72 9.54 7.75
CA LEU A 190 -23.48 10.22 8.80
C LEU A 190 -23.74 9.28 9.99
N ARG A 191 -24.20 8.05 9.70
CA ARG A 191 -24.46 7.03 10.71
C ARG A 191 -23.19 6.66 11.49
N LEU A 192 -22.06 6.52 10.81
CA LEU A 192 -20.78 6.19 11.44
C LEU A 192 -20.25 7.33 12.33
N LYS A 193 -20.51 8.60 11.99
CA LYS A 193 -20.24 9.75 12.87
C LYS A 193 -21.12 9.76 14.12
N GLN A 194 -22.40 9.43 13.98
CA GLN A 194 -23.33 9.36 15.13
C GLN A 194 -22.90 8.27 16.12
N ILE A 195 -22.50 7.09 15.63
CA ILE A 195 -22.01 5.97 16.44
C ILE A 195 -20.73 6.32 17.22
N SER A 196 -19.83 7.13 16.63
CA SER A 196 -18.55 7.51 17.25
C SER A 196 -18.65 8.62 18.30
N GLY A 197 -19.86 9.13 18.57
CA GLY A 197 -20.08 10.19 19.56
C GLY A 197 -19.62 11.58 19.09
N LEU A 198 -19.46 11.79 17.79
CA LEU A 198 -19.15 13.09 17.18
C LEU A 198 -20.35 14.03 17.15
N THR A 199 -21.24 13.98 18.14
CA THR A 199 -22.47 14.81 18.22
C THR A 199 -22.17 16.31 18.11
N GLU A 200 -20.98 16.72 18.53
CA GLU A 200 -20.47 18.10 18.45
C GLU A 200 -20.25 18.61 17.03
N LEU A 201 -20.02 17.72 16.04
CA LEU A 201 -19.87 18.10 14.62
C LEU A 201 -21.22 18.31 13.91
N PHE A 202 -22.33 17.99 14.56
CA PHE A 202 -23.69 18.12 13.99
C PHE A 202 -24.38 19.42 14.43
N GLN A 203 -23.66 20.37 15.04
CA GLN A 203 -24.25 21.64 15.45
C GLN A 203 -24.69 22.52 14.26
N GLU A 204 -24.29 22.19 13.03
CA GLU A 204 -24.59 22.95 11.81
C GLU A 204 -25.45 22.21 10.77
N GLU A 205 -25.98 21.01 11.07
CA GLU A 205 -26.84 20.29 10.10
C GLU A 205 -28.33 20.43 10.40
N ASP A 206 -29.08 21.01 9.45
CA ASP A 206 -30.54 21.03 9.44
C ASP A 206 -31.09 19.62 9.27
N PHE A 207 -31.63 19.04 10.34
CA PHE A 207 -32.29 17.75 10.31
C PHE A 207 -33.55 17.80 9.42
N SER A 208 -33.65 16.88 8.47
CA SER A 208 -34.90 16.64 7.74
C SER A 208 -35.96 16.05 8.69
N PRO A 209 -37.22 16.54 8.67
CA PRO A 209 -38.27 16.04 9.55
C PRO A 209 -38.54 14.56 9.32
N ALA A 210 -38.50 13.78 10.40
CA ALA A 210 -38.82 12.37 10.39
C ALA A 210 -40.27 12.13 9.95
N TRP A 211 -40.48 11.10 9.14
CA TRP A 211 -41.80 10.71 8.65
C TRP A 211 -42.73 10.33 9.81
N THR A 212 -43.69 11.19 10.11
CA THR A 212 -44.86 10.83 10.92
C THR A 212 -45.72 9.84 10.13
N VAL A 213 -45.80 8.61 10.63
CA VAL A 213 -46.80 7.63 10.20
C VAL A 213 -48.16 8.14 10.68
N ARG A 214 -49.11 8.32 9.75
CA ARG A 214 -50.54 8.50 10.06
C ARG A 214 -51.25 7.16 9.99
#